data_AF-A0A9X5XGI7-F1
#
_entry.id   AF-A0A9X5XGI7-F1
#
_cell.length_a   1.000
_cell.length_b   1.000
_cell.length_c   1.000
_cell.angle_alpha   90.00
_cell.angle_beta   90.00
_cell.angle_gamma   90.00
#
_symmetry.space_group_name_H-M   'P 1'
#
loop_
_entity.id
_entity.type
_entity.pdbx_description
1 polymer ?
#
loop_
_entity_poly.entity_id
_entity_poly.type
_entity_poly.pdbx_seq_one_letter_code
_entity_poly.pdbx_strand_id
1 'polypeptide(L)'
;EGARATAHLRAAEAAVDQADLFVAGIDRLASELSSATALLPGALRDADTELVAARGLPAVGALPGRITHAASVVADVRRDITGGVRPYDPLGALRRLADAGAPLLAEDRVPVDRTFLDRAFLDHALLVARSVVALASDFVTTHRGAVGVEARTRLSEAERHLALAPRTLVDVRCADGLALEAQQLAERDVRAYGNPYAGPEGAGVGGAVLGG
;
A
#
# COMPACT_ATOMS: atom_id res chain seq x y z
N GLU A 1 -30.45 5.54 -35.15
CA GLU A 1 -30.38 4.29 -34.34
C GLU A 1 -28.98 3.69 -34.26
N GLY A 2 -28.24 3.55 -35.37
CA GLY A 2 -26.87 3.00 -35.37
C GLY A 2 -25.86 3.67 -34.43
N ALA A 3 -25.93 5.00 -34.26
CA ALA A 3 -25.05 5.73 -33.33
C ALA A 3 -25.29 5.35 -31.85
N ARG A 4 -26.56 5.12 -31.44
CA ARG A 4 -26.89 4.67 -30.09
C ARG A 4 -26.45 3.22 -29.86
N ALA A 5 -26.70 2.34 -30.82
CA ALA A 5 -26.26 0.94 -30.75
C ALA A 5 -24.73 0.84 -30.63
N THR A 6 -23.99 1.64 -31.38
CA THR A 6 -22.51 1.71 -31.30
C THR A 6 -22.05 2.23 -29.94
N ALA A 7 -22.70 3.27 -29.39
CA ALA A 7 -22.37 3.79 -28.07
C ALA A 7 -22.61 2.76 -26.96
N HIS A 8 -23.72 2.01 -27.03
CA HIS A 8 -24.00 0.92 -26.09
C HIS A 8 -22.99 -0.22 -26.19
N LEU A 9 -22.59 -0.60 -27.40
CA LEU A 9 -21.56 -1.62 -27.60
C LEU A 9 -20.22 -1.18 -26.97
N ARG A 10 -19.77 0.05 -27.24
CA ARG A 10 -18.53 0.59 -26.65
C ARG A 10 -18.59 0.66 -25.13
N ALA A 11 -19.73 1.04 -24.58
CA ALA A 11 -19.93 1.06 -23.13
C ALA A 11 -19.86 -0.36 -22.54
N ALA A 12 -20.42 -1.36 -23.22
CA ALA A 12 -20.34 -2.75 -22.79
C ALA A 12 -18.91 -3.31 -22.87
N GLU A 13 -18.18 -3.01 -23.96
CA GLU A 13 -16.76 -3.37 -24.09
C GLU A 13 -15.93 -2.78 -22.94
N ALA A 14 -16.06 -1.48 -22.68
CA ALA A 14 -15.35 -0.81 -21.58
C ALA A 14 -15.71 -1.38 -20.20
N ALA A 15 -16.97 -1.78 -19.99
CA ALA A 15 -17.40 -2.40 -18.75
C ALA A 15 -16.81 -3.80 -18.55
N VAL A 16 -16.63 -4.58 -19.62
CA VAL A 16 -15.96 -5.89 -19.57
C VAL A 16 -14.47 -5.71 -19.28
N ASP A 17 -13.80 -4.79 -19.98
CA ASP A 17 -12.38 -4.48 -19.72
C ASP A 17 -12.16 -4.06 -18.25
N GLN A 18 -13.07 -3.26 -17.70
CA GLN A 18 -13.02 -2.85 -16.30
C GLN A 18 -13.27 -4.02 -15.33
N ALA A 19 -14.17 -4.94 -15.67
CA ALA A 19 -14.40 -6.14 -14.86
C ALA A 19 -13.15 -7.04 -14.83
N ASP A 20 -12.48 -7.21 -15.97
CA ASP A 20 -11.24 -7.98 -16.06
C ASP A 20 -10.13 -7.38 -15.21
N LEU A 21 -9.98 -6.04 -15.22
CA LEU A 21 -9.04 -5.33 -14.33
C LEU A 21 -9.34 -5.60 -12.85
N PHE A 22 -10.60 -5.55 -12.43
CA PHE A 22 -10.96 -5.82 -11.05
C PHE A 22 -10.71 -7.26 -10.62
N VAL A 23 -11.03 -8.24 -11.48
CA VAL A 23 -10.78 -9.66 -11.18
C VAL A 23 -9.27 -9.91 -11.06
N ALA A 24 -8.47 -9.39 -11.99
CA ALA A 24 -7.01 -9.48 -11.92
C ALA A 24 -6.45 -8.81 -10.65
N GLY A 25 -6.99 -7.64 -10.27
CA GLY A 25 -6.64 -6.94 -9.03
C GLY A 25 -6.96 -7.75 -7.77
N ILE A 26 -8.11 -8.43 -7.74
CA ILE A 26 -8.52 -9.31 -6.62
C ILE A 26 -7.57 -10.51 -6.51
N ASP A 27 -7.27 -11.18 -7.62
CA ASP A 27 -6.36 -12.34 -7.63
C ASP A 27 -4.95 -11.94 -7.16
N ARG A 28 -4.47 -10.79 -7.63
CA ARG A 28 -3.18 -10.22 -7.20
C ARG A 28 -3.19 -9.89 -5.70
N LEU A 29 -4.22 -9.20 -5.21
CA LEU A 29 -4.34 -8.87 -3.79
C LEU A 29 -4.43 -10.12 -2.92
N ALA A 30 -5.16 -11.16 -3.35
CA ALA A 30 -5.23 -12.43 -2.63
C ALA A 30 -3.85 -13.09 -2.50
N SER A 31 -3.06 -13.11 -3.57
CA SER A 31 -1.68 -13.61 -3.56
C SER A 31 -0.76 -12.77 -2.66
N GLU A 32 -0.88 -11.45 -2.68
CA GLU A 32 -0.11 -10.54 -1.84
C GLU A 32 -0.45 -10.71 -0.35
N LEU A 33 -1.73 -10.84 0.00
CA LEU A 33 -2.18 -11.10 1.37
C LEU A 33 -1.69 -12.46 1.88
N SER A 34 -1.73 -13.50 1.03
CA SER A 34 -1.19 -14.82 1.36
C SER A 34 0.32 -14.76 1.61
N SER A 35 1.05 -14.05 0.74
CA SER A 35 2.50 -13.84 0.89
C SER A 35 2.83 -13.06 2.16
N ALA A 36 2.08 -11.99 2.45
CA ALA A 36 2.25 -11.20 3.65
C ALA A 36 1.99 -12.03 4.91
N THR A 37 0.97 -12.89 4.88
CA THR A 37 0.63 -13.81 5.97
C THR A 37 1.75 -14.81 6.24
N ALA A 38 2.36 -15.36 5.18
CA ALA A 38 3.49 -16.27 5.29
C ALA A 38 4.76 -15.58 5.85
N LEU A 39 4.96 -14.30 5.56
CA LEU A 39 6.13 -13.53 6.02
C LEU A 39 6.01 -13.05 7.48
N LEU A 40 4.79 -12.81 7.98
CA LEU A 40 4.57 -12.23 9.31
C LEU A 40 5.30 -12.94 10.48
N PRO A 41 5.32 -14.28 10.57
CA PRO A 41 6.09 -14.97 11.61
C PRO A 41 7.60 -14.70 11.53
N GLY A 42 8.14 -14.48 10.33
CA GLY A 42 9.52 -14.06 10.11
C GLY A 42 9.75 -12.62 10.55
N ALA A 43 8.93 -11.70 10.04
CA ALA A 43 9.00 -10.28 10.38
C ALA A 43 8.89 -10.02 11.89
N LEU A 44 8.07 -10.78 12.62
CA LEU A 44 7.97 -10.69 14.08
C LEU A 44 9.27 -11.12 14.77
N ARG A 45 9.90 -12.21 14.33
CA ARG A 45 11.19 -12.67 14.86
C ARG A 45 12.29 -11.65 14.60
N ASP A 46 12.32 -11.05 13.41
CA ASP A 46 13.30 -10.04 13.04
C ASP A 46 13.10 -8.76 13.87
N ALA A 47 11.84 -8.35 14.11
CA ALA A 47 11.51 -7.24 14.99
C ALA A 47 11.84 -7.49 16.46
N ASP A 48 11.62 -8.70 16.98
CA ASP A 48 12.06 -9.07 18.34
C ASP A 48 13.58 -9.01 18.47
N THR A 49 14.30 -9.50 17.46
CA THR A 49 15.76 -9.49 17.42
C THR A 49 16.28 -8.06 17.49
N GLU A 50 15.72 -7.15 16.68
CA GLU A 50 16.08 -5.73 16.72
C GLU A 50 15.72 -5.08 18.06
N LEU A 51 14.56 -5.40 18.66
CA LEU A 51 14.16 -4.89 19.97
C LEU A 51 15.11 -5.33 21.09
N VAL A 52 15.53 -6.60 21.10
CA VAL A 52 16.51 -7.11 22.07
C VAL A 52 17.84 -6.39 21.90
N ALA A 53 18.30 -6.24 20.66
CA ALA A 53 19.55 -5.56 20.37
C ALA A 53 19.49 -4.06 20.76
N ALA A 54 18.37 -3.38 20.51
CA ALA A 54 18.15 -1.99 20.89
C ALA A 54 18.11 -1.77 22.41
N ARG A 55 17.52 -2.70 23.17
CA ARG A 55 17.53 -2.67 24.64
C ARG A 55 18.91 -2.83 25.26
N GLY A 56 19.84 -3.44 24.52
CA GLY A 56 21.24 -3.56 24.92
C GLY A 56 22.05 -2.27 24.79
N LEU A 57 21.50 -1.22 24.15
CA LEU A 57 22.18 0.06 23.98
C LEU A 57 21.98 1.01 25.17
N PRO A 58 22.89 1.97 25.37
CA PRO A 58 22.70 3.06 26.32
C PRO A 58 21.42 3.86 26.02
N ALA A 59 20.60 4.08 27.05
CA ALA A 59 19.34 4.82 26.97
C ALA A 59 19.57 6.33 26.79
N VAL A 60 19.93 6.75 25.58
CA VAL A 60 20.23 8.16 25.24
C VAL A 60 19.22 8.70 24.23
N GLY A 61 18.85 9.97 24.39
CA GLY A 61 17.99 10.67 23.44
C GLY A 61 16.61 10.03 23.28
N ALA A 62 16.17 9.86 22.04
CA ALA A 62 14.85 9.32 21.71
C ALA A 62 14.77 7.78 21.73
N LEU A 63 15.89 7.08 21.92
CA LEU A 63 15.96 5.62 21.82
C LEU A 63 15.00 4.88 22.77
N PRO A 64 14.86 5.25 24.06
CA PRO A 64 13.90 4.58 24.96
C PRO A 64 12.46 4.67 24.47
N GLY A 65 12.07 5.81 23.91
CA GLY A 65 10.74 6.02 23.32
C GLY A 65 10.53 5.16 22.07
N ARG A 66 11.53 5.08 21.18
CA ARG A 66 11.51 4.22 19.99
C ARG A 66 11.35 2.74 20.35
N ILE A 67 12.10 2.26 21.34
CA ILE A 67 11.99 0.88 21.84
C ILE A 67 10.59 0.60 22.39
N THR A 68 10.03 1.53 23.17
CA THR A 68 8.69 1.37 23.75
C THR A 68 7.63 1.31 22.65
N HIS A 69 7.71 2.19 21.66
CA HIS A 69 6.80 2.20 20.51
C HIS A 69 6.92 0.92 19.67
N ALA A 70 8.13 0.49 19.34
CA ALA A 70 8.30 -0.73 18.56
C ALA A 70 7.82 -1.98 19.32
N ALA A 71 8.04 -2.04 20.64
CA ALA A 71 7.52 -3.12 21.46
C ALA A 71 5.98 -3.14 21.50
N SER A 72 5.31 -1.98 21.54
CA SER A 72 3.85 -1.93 21.48
C SER A 72 3.33 -2.40 20.13
N VAL A 73 3.96 -1.97 19.02
CA VAL A 73 3.58 -2.41 17.67
C VAL A 73 3.71 -3.92 17.51
N VAL A 74 4.81 -4.52 17.97
CA VAL A 74 5.00 -5.98 17.93
C VAL A 74 3.92 -6.70 18.74
N ALA A 75 3.58 -6.18 19.94
CA ALA A 75 2.52 -6.75 20.76
C ALA A 75 1.14 -6.64 20.11
N ASP A 76 0.85 -5.51 19.46
CA ASP A 76 -0.42 -5.29 18.75
C ASP A 76 -0.56 -6.22 17.55
N VAL A 77 0.49 -6.37 16.73
CA VAL A 77 0.47 -7.29 15.58
C VAL A 77 0.27 -8.74 16.03
N ARG A 78 0.90 -9.18 17.13
CA ARG A 78 0.64 -10.50 17.72
C ARG A 78 -0.82 -10.67 18.15
N ARG A 79 -1.41 -9.62 18.74
CA ARG A 79 -2.82 -9.63 19.15
C ARG A 79 -3.75 -9.71 17.94
N ASP A 80 -3.43 -9.00 16.85
CA ASP A 80 -4.19 -9.06 15.60
C ASP A 80 -4.20 -10.48 15.01
N ILE A 81 -3.04 -11.16 15.01
CA ILE A 81 -2.90 -12.54 14.50
C ILE A 81 -3.65 -13.55 15.38
N THR A 82 -3.54 -13.43 16.71
CA THR A 82 -4.14 -14.36 17.67
C THR A 82 -5.62 -14.07 17.96
N GLY A 83 -6.09 -12.87 17.62
CA GLY A 83 -7.39 -12.34 18.00
C GLY A 83 -8.58 -13.10 17.43
N GLY A 84 -8.42 -13.81 16.30
CA GLY A 84 -9.34 -14.81 15.73
C GLY A 84 -10.75 -14.37 15.33
N VAL A 85 -11.26 -13.26 15.89
CA VAL A 85 -12.64 -12.79 15.77
C VAL A 85 -12.80 -11.75 14.66
N ARG A 86 -11.72 -11.07 14.25
CA ARG A 86 -11.74 -10.04 13.22
C ARG A 86 -10.68 -10.33 12.15
N PRO A 87 -11.01 -10.18 10.85
CA PRO A 87 -10.00 -10.13 9.81
C PRO A 87 -8.99 -9.02 10.14
N TYR A 88 -7.70 -9.37 10.13
CA TYR A 88 -6.62 -8.40 10.26
C TYR A 88 -5.99 -8.14 8.88
N ASP A 89 -5.35 -6.99 8.72
CA ASP A 89 -4.63 -6.63 7.50
C ASP A 89 -3.15 -7.06 7.61
N PRO A 90 -2.72 -8.14 6.93
CA PRO A 90 -1.35 -8.62 7.00
C PRO A 90 -0.34 -7.68 6.32
N LEU A 91 -0.74 -6.97 5.27
CA LEU A 91 0.13 -5.97 4.62
C LEU A 91 0.32 -4.76 5.52
N GLY A 92 -0.76 -4.29 6.13
CA GLY A 92 -0.71 -3.24 7.15
C GLY A 92 0.11 -3.64 8.38
N ALA A 93 0.03 -4.91 8.81
CA ALA A 93 0.86 -5.42 9.90
C ALA A 93 2.36 -5.42 9.54
N LEU A 94 2.73 -5.88 8.34
CA LEU A 94 4.12 -5.79 7.85
C LEU A 94 4.60 -4.34 7.75
N ARG A 95 3.76 -3.42 7.25
CA ARG A 95 4.08 -1.99 7.20
C ARG A 95 4.39 -1.43 8.58
N ARG A 96 3.50 -1.68 9.55
CA ARG A 96 3.69 -1.23 10.94
C ARG A 96 4.98 -1.76 11.55
N LEU A 97 5.31 -3.04 11.34
CA LEU A 97 6.57 -3.61 11.80
C LEU A 97 7.76 -2.91 11.15
N ALA A 98 7.74 -2.69 9.83
CA ALA A 98 8.81 -2.02 9.12
C ALA A 98 9.00 -0.55 9.58
N ASP A 99 7.90 0.18 9.76
CA ASP A 99 7.91 1.56 10.25
C ASP A 99 8.43 1.67 11.68
N ALA A 100 8.06 0.73 12.55
CA ALA A 100 8.52 0.69 13.93
C ALA A 100 9.99 0.27 14.06
N GLY A 101 10.47 -0.61 13.17
CA GLY A 101 11.86 -1.04 13.13
C GLY A 101 12.79 0.02 12.55
N ALA A 102 12.38 0.75 11.50
CA ALA A 102 13.26 1.68 10.77
C ALA A 102 14.06 2.67 11.64
N PRO A 103 13.50 3.29 12.70
CA PRO A 103 14.28 4.16 13.59
C PRO A 103 15.30 3.41 14.45
N LEU A 104 15.02 2.15 14.83
CA LEU A 104 15.96 1.31 15.58
C LEU A 104 17.10 0.85 14.67
N LEU A 105 16.78 0.60 13.40
CA LEU A 105 17.72 0.24 12.35
C LEU A 105 18.73 1.36 12.04
N ALA A 106 18.33 2.62 12.20
CA ALA A 106 19.16 3.80 11.96
C ALA A 106 20.13 4.12 13.12
N GLU A 107 20.05 3.42 14.25
CA GLU A 107 21.01 3.59 15.34
C GLU A 107 22.36 3.00 14.93
N ASP A 108 23.42 3.80 15.01
CA ASP A 108 24.74 3.46 14.52
C ASP A 108 25.31 2.26 15.30
N ARG A 109 25.28 1.08 14.68
CA ARG A 109 25.84 -0.17 15.20
C ARG A 109 26.61 -0.90 14.10
N VAL A 110 27.65 -1.65 14.50
CA VAL A 110 28.27 -2.66 13.63
C VAL A 110 28.34 -4.01 14.34
N PRO A 111 27.37 -4.91 14.06
CA PRO A 111 27.64 -6.33 13.95
C PRO A 111 27.11 -6.93 12.62
N VAL A 112 27.58 -8.13 12.28
CA VAL A 112 27.28 -8.88 11.03
C VAL A 112 25.78 -9.10 10.80
N ASP A 113 25.01 -9.31 11.87
CA ASP A 113 23.56 -9.55 11.82
C ASP A 113 22.74 -8.33 11.36
N ARG A 114 23.34 -7.14 11.37
CA ARG A 114 22.73 -5.89 10.91
C ARG A 114 22.30 -5.98 9.44
N THR A 115 23.22 -6.44 8.61
CA THR A 115 23.01 -6.52 7.15
C THR A 115 21.90 -7.49 6.78
N PHE A 116 21.74 -8.56 7.54
CA PHE A 116 20.65 -9.52 7.39
C PHE A 116 19.31 -8.89 7.76
N LEU A 117 19.22 -8.25 8.94
CA LEU A 117 18.00 -7.60 9.40
C LEU A 117 17.58 -6.45 8.47
N ASP A 118 18.53 -5.62 8.02
CA ASP A 118 18.25 -4.55 7.05
C ASP A 118 17.60 -5.09 5.78
N ARG A 119 18.10 -6.23 5.29
CA ARG A 119 17.59 -6.87 4.08
C ARG A 119 16.22 -7.49 4.30
N ALA A 120 16.00 -8.14 5.44
CA ALA A 120 14.70 -8.69 5.80
C ALA A 120 13.64 -7.59 5.89
N PHE A 121 13.93 -6.49 6.61
CA PHE A 121 13.03 -5.34 6.71
C PHE A 121 12.77 -4.66 5.37
N LEU A 122 13.79 -4.57 4.52
CA LEU A 122 13.65 -4.08 3.15
C LEU A 122 12.70 -4.96 2.34
N ASP A 123 12.86 -6.28 2.38
CA ASP A 123 12.03 -7.23 1.64
C ASP A 123 10.56 -7.19 2.09
N HIS A 124 10.32 -7.11 3.41
CA HIS A 124 8.98 -6.92 3.97
C HIS A 124 8.34 -5.61 3.46
N ALA A 125 9.07 -4.50 3.51
CA ALA A 125 8.57 -3.21 3.05
C ALA A 125 8.35 -3.17 1.54
N LEU A 126 9.17 -3.88 0.76
CA LEU A 126 9.03 -3.96 -0.71
C LEU A 126 7.74 -4.65 -1.12
N LEU A 127 7.37 -5.75 -0.46
CA LEU A 127 6.10 -6.43 -0.72
C LEU A 127 4.92 -5.47 -0.50
N VAL A 128 4.95 -4.75 0.63
CA VAL A 128 3.91 -3.78 0.99
C VAL A 128 3.86 -2.63 -0.03
N ALA A 129 4.98 -1.99 -0.33
CA ALA A 129 5.03 -0.85 -1.24
C ALA A 129 4.54 -1.20 -2.64
N ARG A 130 4.90 -2.39 -3.15
CA ARG A 130 4.41 -2.90 -4.45
C ARG A 130 2.90 -3.09 -4.46
N SER A 131 2.36 -3.67 -3.40
CA SER A 131 0.91 -3.87 -3.24
C SER A 131 0.16 -2.53 -3.27
N VAL A 132 0.63 -1.53 -2.51
CA VAL A 132 0.01 -0.20 -2.47
C VAL A 132 0.10 0.52 -3.81
N VAL A 133 1.27 0.51 -4.46
CA VAL A 133 1.43 1.13 -5.78
C VAL A 133 0.47 0.53 -6.78
N ALA A 134 0.34 -0.80 -6.79
CA ALA A 134 -0.56 -1.47 -7.72
C ALA A 134 -2.05 -1.22 -7.38
N LEU A 135 -2.43 -1.16 -6.10
CA LEU A 135 -3.78 -0.73 -5.70
C LEU A 135 -4.10 0.70 -6.12
N ALA A 136 -3.16 1.64 -5.93
CA ALA A 136 -3.31 3.01 -6.37
C ALA A 136 -3.41 3.10 -7.90
N SER A 137 -2.61 2.33 -8.63
CA SER A 137 -2.63 2.28 -10.10
C SER A 137 -3.95 1.75 -10.65
N ASP A 138 -4.48 0.66 -10.08
CA ASP A 138 -5.78 0.10 -10.45
C ASP A 138 -6.91 1.11 -10.19
N PHE A 139 -6.89 1.77 -9.03
CA PHE A 139 -7.88 2.78 -8.67
C PHE A 139 -7.85 3.99 -9.61
N VAL A 140 -6.66 4.53 -9.91
CA VAL A 140 -6.49 5.65 -10.84
C VAL A 140 -6.94 5.27 -12.25
N THR A 141 -6.60 4.06 -12.70
CA THR A 141 -6.96 3.55 -14.04
C THR A 141 -8.48 3.44 -14.20
N THR A 142 -9.18 2.91 -13.19
CA THR A 142 -10.63 2.74 -13.23
C THR A 142 -11.43 4.04 -13.03
N HIS A 143 -10.79 5.08 -12.51
CA HIS A 143 -11.43 6.38 -12.26
C HIS A 143 -10.77 7.52 -13.04
N ARG A 144 -10.17 7.23 -14.19
CA ARG A 144 -9.38 8.22 -14.95
C ARG A 144 -10.17 9.49 -15.27
N GLY A 145 -11.48 9.42 -15.48
CA GLY A 145 -12.32 10.60 -15.70
C GLY A 145 -12.46 11.54 -14.49
N ALA A 146 -12.34 11.01 -13.27
CA ALA A 146 -12.56 11.75 -12.03
C ALA A 146 -11.25 12.12 -11.31
N VAL A 147 -10.16 11.38 -11.53
CA VAL A 147 -8.88 11.57 -10.83
C VAL A 147 -8.06 12.70 -11.45
N GLY A 148 -7.60 13.63 -10.60
CA GLY A 148 -6.80 14.80 -10.98
C GLY A 148 -5.32 14.51 -11.25
N VAL A 149 -4.62 15.54 -11.73
CA VAL A 149 -3.19 15.46 -12.09
C VAL A 149 -2.32 15.20 -10.86
N GLU A 150 -2.65 15.76 -9.70
CA GLU A 150 -1.84 15.60 -8.49
C GLU A 150 -1.71 14.13 -8.07
N ALA A 151 -2.83 13.40 -8.02
CA ALA A 151 -2.84 11.96 -7.71
C ALA A 151 -1.99 11.16 -8.71
N ARG A 152 -2.12 11.45 -10.01
CA ARG A 152 -1.36 10.79 -11.08
C ARG A 152 0.14 11.06 -10.99
N THR A 153 0.53 12.28 -10.63
CA THR A 153 1.93 12.64 -10.43
C THR A 153 2.52 11.86 -9.25
N ARG A 154 1.83 11.81 -8.10
CA ARG A 154 2.31 11.03 -6.94
C ARG A 154 2.44 9.55 -7.25
N LEU A 155 1.48 8.98 -7.99
CA LEU A 155 1.56 7.60 -8.45
C LEU A 155 2.78 7.38 -9.37
N SER A 156 2.98 8.26 -10.34
CA SER A 156 4.12 8.17 -11.27
C SER A 156 5.46 8.27 -10.54
N GLU A 157 5.54 9.10 -9.50
CA GLU A 157 6.73 9.19 -8.64
C GLU A 157 6.94 7.90 -7.84
N ALA A 158 5.89 7.34 -7.24
CA ALA A 158 5.96 6.07 -6.51
C ALA A 158 6.44 4.92 -7.41
N GLU A 159 5.87 4.80 -8.61
CA GLU A 159 6.27 3.82 -9.63
C GLU A 159 7.74 4.01 -10.05
N ARG A 160 8.16 5.26 -10.27
CA ARG A 160 9.55 5.60 -10.58
C ARG A 160 10.49 5.16 -9.45
N HIS A 161 10.13 5.40 -8.19
CA HIS A 161 10.94 4.98 -7.05
C HIS A 161 11.11 3.45 -6.98
N LEU A 162 10.05 2.68 -7.23
CA LEU A 162 10.14 1.22 -7.29
C LEU A 162 10.95 0.72 -8.50
N ALA A 163 10.81 1.37 -9.66
CA ALA A 163 11.55 1.04 -10.87
C ALA A 163 13.06 1.22 -10.73
N LEU A 164 13.52 2.12 -9.85
CA LEU A 164 14.93 2.32 -9.51
C LEU A 164 15.53 1.21 -8.63
N ALA A 165 14.77 0.14 -8.33
CA ALA A 165 15.18 -0.99 -7.50
C ALA A 165 15.75 -0.53 -6.14
N PRO A 166 14.90 0.07 -5.29
CA PRO A 166 15.34 0.72 -4.05
C PRO A 166 16.14 -0.25 -3.18
N ARG A 167 17.24 0.26 -2.61
CA ARG A 167 18.22 -0.54 -1.85
C ARG A 167 18.17 -0.26 -0.36
N THR A 168 17.49 0.80 0.05
CA THR A 168 17.36 1.19 1.45
C THR A 168 15.89 1.19 1.85
N LEU A 169 15.64 0.94 3.14
CA LEU A 169 14.29 0.98 3.69
C LEU A 169 13.68 2.39 3.56
N VAL A 170 14.51 3.44 3.59
CA VAL A 170 14.08 4.83 3.38
C VAL A 170 13.51 5.02 1.98
N ASP A 171 14.18 4.51 0.94
CA ASP A 171 13.71 4.61 -0.44
C ASP A 171 12.37 3.89 -0.65
N VAL A 172 12.23 2.70 -0.07
CA VAL A 172 10.99 1.91 -0.16
C VAL A 172 9.83 2.60 0.55
N ARG A 173 10.08 3.15 1.74
CA ARG A 173 9.07 3.91 2.49
C ARG A 173 8.67 5.20 1.80
N CYS A 174 9.60 5.84 1.08
CA CYS A 174 9.29 6.99 0.24
C CYS A 174 8.30 6.59 -0.89
N ALA A 175 8.55 5.46 -1.57
CA ALA A 175 7.64 4.95 -2.59
C ALA A 175 6.25 4.58 -2.01
N ASP A 176 6.21 3.87 -0.88
CA ASP A 176 4.97 3.51 -0.18
C ASP A 176 4.17 4.75 0.23
N GLY A 177 4.83 5.76 0.79
CA GLY A 177 4.20 7.04 1.18
C GLY A 177 3.60 7.80 -0.01
N LEU A 178 4.34 7.89 -1.13
CA LEU A 178 3.84 8.50 -2.37
C LEU A 178 2.62 7.77 -2.92
N ALA A 179 2.62 6.44 -2.86
CA ALA A 179 1.50 5.62 -3.31
C ALA A 179 0.25 5.81 -2.44
N LEU A 180 0.41 5.88 -1.12
CA LEU A 180 -0.69 6.17 -0.20
C LEU A 180 -1.25 7.58 -0.42
N GLU A 181 -0.39 8.57 -0.66
CA GLU A 181 -0.83 9.94 -0.97
C GLU A 181 -1.60 9.98 -2.30
N ALA A 182 -1.10 9.29 -3.32
CA ALA A 182 -1.79 9.15 -4.61
C ALA A 182 -3.19 8.56 -4.44
N GLN A 183 -3.31 7.47 -3.66
CA GLN A 183 -4.59 6.84 -3.36
C GLN A 183 -5.54 7.80 -2.63
N GLN A 184 -5.07 8.47 -1.58
CA GLN A 184 -5.89 9.41 -0.83
C GLN A 184 -6.38 10.59 -1.69
N LEU A 185 -5.52 11.13 -2.54
CA LEU A 185 -5.88 12.17 -3.50
C LEU A 185 -6.93 11.65 -4.49
N ALA A 186 -6.69 10.49 -5.10
CA ALA A 186 -7.63 9.90 -6.05
C ALA A 186 -9.01 9.62 -5.42
N GLU A 187 -9.05 9.09 -4.20
CA GLU A 187 -10.30 8.86 -3.47
C GLU A 187 -11.02 10.17 -3.11
N ARG A 188 -10.27 11.25 -2.83
CA ARG A 188 -10.85 12.58 -2.62
C ARG A 188 -11.42 13.11 -3.93
N ASP A 189 -10.69 12.99 -5.03
CA ASP A 189 -11.10 13.46 -6.35
C ASP A 189 -12.38 12.74 -6.81
N VAL A 190 -12.45 11.41 -6.67
CA VAL A 190 -13.65 10.62 -7.00
C VAL A 190 -14.84 11.05 -6.12
N ARG A 191 -14.63 11.29 -4.83
CA ARG A 191 -15.69 11.79 -3.94
C ARG A 191 -16.15 13.20 -4.31
N ALA A 192 -15.22 14.08 -4.67
CA ALA A 192 -15.50 15.47 -5.03
C ALA A 192 -16.14 15.61 -6.42
N TYR A 193 -15.78 14.73 -7.35
CA TYR A 193 -16.41 14.62 -8.67
C TYR A 193 -17.91 14.34 -8.55
N GLY A 194 -18.33 13.70 -7.45
CA GLY A 194 -19.73 13.48 -7.11
C GLY A 194 -20.38 12.39 -7.96
N ASN A 195 -21.63 12.08 -7.62
CA ASN A 195 -22.45 11.15 -8.40
C ASN A 195 -23.14 11.95 -9.52
N PRO A 196 -22.78 11.79 -10.82
CA PRO A 196 -23.46 12.50 -11.92
C PRO A 196 -24.95 12.12 -12.08
N TYR A 197 -25.48 11.27 -11.20
CA TYR A 197 -26.87 10.78 -11.20
C TYR A 197 -27.80 11.52 -10.20
N ALA A 198 -27.35 12.58 -9.52
CA ALA A 198 -28.16 13.35 -8.56
C ALA A 198 -28.85 14.60 -9.19
N GLY A 199 -29.30 14.51 -10.45
CA GLY A 199 -30.11 15.53 -11.12
C GLY A 199 -31.52 14.99 -11.44
N PRO A 200 -32.60 15.82 -11.44
CA PRO A 200 -33.97 15.34 -11.59
C PRO A 200 -34.36 14.87 -13.00
N GLU A 201 -33.49 14.97 -14.00
CA GLU A 201 -33.85 14.67 -15.39
C GLU A 201 -32.77 13.82 -16.06
N GLY A 202 -33.18 12.61 -16.44
CA GLY A 202 -32.34 11.64 -17.11
C GLY A 202 -31.87 12.12 -18.49
N ALA A 203 -30.55 12.18 -18.64
CA ALA A 203 -29.88 12.06 -19.93
C ALA A 203 -28.71 11.09 -19.75
N GLY A 204 -28.99 9.80 -19.93
CA GLY A 204 -28.01 8.73 -19.88
C GLY A 204 -26.95 8.90 -20.96
N VAL A 205 -25.79 9.47 -20.59
CA VAL A 205 -24.54 9.43 -21.36
C VAL A 205 -23.30 9.36 -20.44
N GLY A 206 -23.43 9.50 -19.11
CA GLY A 206 -22.27 9.64 -18.20
C GLY A 206 -21.60 8.35 -17.72
N GLY A 207 -22.21 7.17 -17.89
CA GLY A 207 -21.65 5.90 -17.40
C GLY A 207 -20.59 5.26 -18.31
N ALA A 208 -20.49 5.70 -19.57
CA ALA A 208 -19.57 5.15 -20.56
C ALA A 208 -18.22 5.91 -20.64
N VAL A 209 -18.00 6.90 -19.77
CA VAL A 209 -16.83 7.80 -19.82
C VAL A 209 -16.14 7.91 -18.45
N LEU A 210 -16.28 6.90 -17.58
CA LEU A 210 -15.37 6.75 -16.44
C LEU A 210 -14.01 6.18 -16.87
N GLY A 211 -13.99 5.53 -18.05
CA GLY A 211 -12.81 5.22 -18.85
C GLY A 211 -12.87 5.91 -20.21
N GLY A 212 -12.60 7.22 -20.28
CA GLY A 212 -12.29 7.99 -21.50
C GLY A 212 -10.88 8.57 -21.44
#